data_AF-A0A9P1CI81-F1
#
_entry.id   AF-A0A9P1CI81-F1
#
_cell.length_a   1.000
_cell.length_b   1.000
_cell.length_c   1.000
_cell.angle_alpha   90.00
_cell.angle_beta   90.00
_cell.angle_gamma   90.00
#
_symmetry.space_group_name_H-M   'P 1'
#
loop_
_entity.id
_entity.type
_entity.pdbx_description
1 polymer ?
#
loop_
_entity_poly.entity_id
_entity_poly.type
_entity_poly.pdbx_seq_one_letter_code
_entity_poly.pdbx_strand_id
1 'polypeptide(L)'
;MPAVLRAILLETQRRCGPHLLELLDKKILVTYQICNIIGDESALHSMLACKGASGHKPCYRCPTILSKQCSKQLGEEMMPDGFFSIAHPSLAGLHQSTDEDIWELLSYLEEQQPNVSKQRFAELQRSIGWTLAPGNLQLEPNLRTSLPPSCFLFDPLHCYFSQGILGTEMTLLVGRLKHNNYPLSSLAAAVSDCSKSFTSLHPPNVTALSDRFFSEETWKANASTQLGLWPLIHWTLQTRLPGHIKEALSAELSSFHALCEELKHINICKHAGTSRGLATLQSIQEKHMLAFVAAYTEECCKPKHHFRLHVIEDYWKRHQLFDCVALERKHRLAKAEIEARGNNLSAVDRCITARLNLIQLDEMKSYRFGFQVVSPDILQHGCFPVRVLTPLCFVEASMLLVPVKWVQTQKGPCDPCLPWWRDICALANASRALFNATRISLAYRAWRGYVLNKERRRQENEAARARDPRPFLGLREQGLEDSSDPEP
;
A
#
# COMPACT_ATOMS: atom_id res chain seq x y z
N MET A 1 -1.14 -10.60 13.26
CA MET A 1 -1.18 -9.15 12.98
C MET A 1 -2.42 -8.49 13.61
N PRO A 2 -3.68 -8.98 13.40
CA PRO A 2 -4.88 -8.31 13.90
C PRO A 2 -4.89 -8.07 15.42
N ALA A 3 -4.58 -9.10 16.20
CA ALA A 3 -4.54 -9.02 17.67
C ALA A 3 -3.54 -7.99 18.23
N VAL A 4 -2.41 -7.78 17.54
CA VAL A 4 -1.39 -6.78 17.94
C VAL A 4 -1.89 -5.38 17.66
N LEU A 5 -2.42 -5.16 16.46
CA LEU A 5 -2.99 -3.88 16.07
C LEU A 5 -4.18 -3.50 16.95
N ARG A 6 -5.08 -4.44 17.23
CA ARG A 6 -6.17 -4.29 18.20
C ARG A 6 -5.66 -3.79 19.54
N ALA A 7 -4.61 -4.42 20.09
CA ALA A 7 -4.05 -4.01 21.38
C ALA A 7 -3.50 -2.57 21.33
N ILE A 8 -2.84 -2.18 20.24
CA ILE A 8 -2.34 -0.82 20.05
C ILE A 8 -3.48 0.18 19.92
N LEU A 9 -4.52 -0.13 19.15
CA LEU A 9 -5.64 0.77 18.92
C LEU A 9 -6.49 0.96 20.17
N LEU A 10 -6.75 -0.11 20.94
CA LEU A 10 -7.42 -0.01 22.24
C LEU A 10 -6.62 0.84 23.23
N GLU A 11 -5.30 0.64 23.28
CA GLU A 11 -4.44 1.45 24.13
C GLU A 11 -4.37 2.90 23.65
N THR A 12 -4.34 3.11 22.34
CA THR A 12 -4.35 4.43 21.72
C THR A 12 -5.66 5.12 22.06
N GLN A 13 -6.84 4.53 21.82
CA GLN A 13 -8.14 5.08 22.22
C GLN A 13 -8.20 5.41 23.72
N ARG A 14 -7.70 4.51 24.58
CA ARG A 14 -7.65 4.73 26.03
C ARG A 14 -6.77 5.94 26.40
N ARG A 15 -5.73 6.22 25.61
CA ARG A 15 -4.75 7.29 25.83
C ARG A 15 -4.94 8.52 24.94
N CYS A 16 -5.83 8.47 23.96
CA CYS A 16 -6.34 9.61 23.17
C CYS A 16 -7.22 10.53 24.03
N GLY A 17 -6.96 10.61 25.32
CA GLY A 17 -7.45 11.69 26.14
C GLY A 17 -6.84 13.01 25.69
N PRO A 18 -7.39 14.13 26.13
CA PRO A 18 -6.83 15.44 25.86
C PRO A 18 -5.38 15.54 26.38
N HIS A 19 -4.42 15.79 25.48
CA HIS A 19 -3.02 16.02 25.84
C HIS A 19 -2.78 17.50 26.00
N LEU A 20 -2.24 17.92 27.14
CA LEU A 20 -1.83 19.30 27.34
C LEU A 20 -0.42 19.50 26.78
N LEU A 21 -0.31 20.20 25.66
CA LEU A 21 0.97 20.68 25.12
C LEU A 21 1.22 22.09 25.63
N GLU A 22 2.36 22.31 26.26
CA GLU A 22 2.81 23.65 26.66
C GLU A 22 3.77 24.14 25.58
N LEU A 23 3.34 25.12 24.78
CA LEU A 23 4.11 25.73 23.71
C LEU A 23 4.27 27.21 24.01
N LEU A 24 5.50 27.66 24.24
CA LEU A 24 5.87 29.08 24.39
C LEU A 24 4.90 29.83 25.35
N ASP A 25 4.78 29.33 26.58
CA ASP A 25 3.92 29.85 27.66
C ASP A 25 2.40 29.73 27.46
N LYS A 26 1.95 28.98 26.44
CA LYS A 26 0.53 28.65 26.24
C LYS A 26 0.27 27.16 26.43
N LYS A 27 -0.73 26.86 27.26
CA LYS A 27 -1.27 25.51 27.45
C LYS A 27 -2.33 25.23 26.37
N ILE A 28 -2.00 24.37 25.42
CA ILE A 28 -2.87 23.96 24.32
C ILE A 28 -3.34 22.53 24.60
N LEU A 29 -4.64 22.33 24.64
CA LEU A 29 -5.23 21.00 24.71
C LEU A 29 -5.31 20.41 23.30
N VAL A 30 -4.64 19.28 23.06
CA VAL A 30 -4.66 18.57 21.79
C VAL A 30 -5.34 17.22 21.96
N THR A 31 -6.45 17.04 21.25
CA THR A 31 -7.12 15.76 21.07
C THR A 31 -6.86 15.28 19.64
N TYR A 32 -6.79 13.97 19.44
CA TYR A 32 -6.67 13.38 18.11
C TYR A 32 -7.59 12.18 17.97
N GLN A 33 -8.14 12.04 16.78
CA GLN A 33 -8.94 10.89 16.36
C GLN A 33 -8.30 10.30 15.11
N ILE A 34 -8.19 8.97 15.08
CA ILE A 34 -7.73 8.27 13.88
C ILE A 34 -8.92 8.24 12.93
N CYS A 35 -8.82 8.95 11.81
CA CYS A 35 -9.91 9.02 10.83
C CYS A 35 -9.69 8.10 9.63
N ASN A 36 -8.44 7.80 9.28
CA ASN A 36 -8.10 7.03 8.10
C ASN A 36 -6.89 6.13 8.35
N ILE A 37 -6.90 4.98 7.71
CA ILE A 37 -5.78 4.03 7.66
C ILE A 37 -5.40 3.87 6.19
N ILE A 38 -4.13 4.04 5.88
CA ILE A 38 -3.59 3.79 4.55
C ILE A 38 -2.47 2.75 4.66
N GLY A 39 -2.37 1.89 3.66
CA GLY A 39 -1.38 0.84 3.61
C GLY A 39 -1.30 0.20 2.24
N ASP A 40 -0.31 -0.66 2.04
CA ASP A 40 -0.34 -1.56 0.90
C ASP A 40 -1.52 -2.54 1.05
N GLU A 41 -1.94 -3.13 -0.07
CA GLU A 41 -3.08 -4.04 -0.11
C GLU A 41 -2.94 -5.21 0.89
N SER A 42 -1.74 -5.77 1.02
CA SER A 42 -1.50 -6.91 1.90
C SER A 42 -1.65 -6.54 3.39
N ALA A 43 -1.20 -5.33 3.80
CA ALA A 43 -1.44 -4.84 5.14
C ALA A 43 -2.93 -4.56 5.37
N LEU A 44 -3.61 -3.84 4.47
CA LEU A 44 -5.04 -3.53 4.64
C LEU A 44 -5.88 -4.80 4.79
N HIS A 45 -5.67 -5.80 3.93
CA HIS A 45 -6.35 -7.09 4.02
C HIS A 45 -6.02 -7.81 5.33
N SER A 46 -4.77 -7.77 5.77
CA SER A 46 -4.38 -8.37 7.04
C SER A 46 -4.99 -7.65 8.25
N MET A 47 -5.14 -6.32 8.22
CA MET A 47 -5.73 -5.53 9.29
C MET A 47 -7.24 -5.77 9.41
N LEU A 48 -7.93 -5.88 8.27
CA LEU A 48 -9.36 -6.15 8.18
C LEU A 48 -9.70 -7.65 8.31
N ALA A 49 -8.71 -8.54 8.23
CA ALA A 49 -8.90 -9.97 8.03
C ALA A 49 -9.70 -10.31 6.74
N CYS A 50 -9.60 -9.45 5.72
CA CYS A 50 -10.05 -9.76 4.37
C CYS A 50 -9.07 -10.76 3.71
N LYS A 51 -9.60 -11.67 2.89
CA LYS A 51 -8.80 -12.70 2.19
C LYS A 51 -7.93 -12.11 1.07
N GLY A 52 -8.31 -10.97 0.51
CA GLY A 52 -7.63 -10.39 -0.65
C GLY A 52 -7.53 -11.37 -1.81
N ALA A 53 -6.36 -11.44 -2.45
CA ALA A 53 -6.10 -12.34 -3.57
C ALA A 53 -6.27 -13.85 -3.26
N SER A 54 -6.31 -14.26 -1.98
CA SER A 54 -6.52 -15.65 -1.58
C SER A 54 -8.01 -16.07 -1.50
N GLY A 55 -8.93 -15.11 -1.66
CA GLY A 55 -10.38 -15.32 -1.68
C GLY A 55 -10.97 -15.26 -3.09
N HIS A 56 -12.26 -15.61 -3.21
CA HIS A 56 -13.01 -15.40 -4.45
C HIS A 56 -13.36 -13.92 -4.66
N LYS A 57 -13.42 -13.13 -3.58
CA LYS A 57 -13.72 -11.70 -3.62
C LYS A 57 -12.51 -10.91 -3.12
N PRO A 58 -11.67 -10.37 -4.02
CA PRO A 58 -10.40 -9.77 -3.63
C PRO A 58 -10.52 -8.35 -3.09
N CYS A 59 -11.65 -7.67 -3.31
CA CYS A 59 -11.92 -6.32 -2.82
C CYS A 59 -12.83 -6.35 -1.59
N TYR A 60 -12.40 -5.73 -0.49
CA TYR A 60 -13.24 -5.59 0.70
C TYR A 60 -14.37 -4.56 0.54
N ARG A 61 -14.36 -3.76 -0.53
CA ARG A 61 -15.40 -2.75 -0.82
C ARG A 61 -16.42 -3.19 -1.87
N CYS A 62 -16.09 -4.15 -2.73
CA CYS A 62 -16.93 -4.58 -3.85
C CYS A 62 -17.20 -6.10 -3.77
N PRO A 63 -18.29 -6.53 -3.11
CA PRO A 63 -18.60 -7.94 -2.91
C PRO A 63 -19.05 -8.67 -4.18
N THR A 64 -19.33 -7.93 -5.26
CA THR A 64 -19.69 -8.47 -6.57
C THR A 64 -18.49 -8.60 -7.52
N ILE A 65 -17.30 -8.18 -7.10
CA ILE A 65 -16.07 -8.35 -7.88
C ILE A 65 -15.42 -9.68 -7.52
N LEU A 66 -15.26 -10.53 -8.52
CA LEU A 66 -14.67 -11.84 -8.40
C LEU A 66 -13.21 -11.85 -8.82
N SER A 67 -12.41 -12.68 -8.14
CA SER A 67 -11.02 -12.90 -8.47
C SER A 67 -10.90 -13.56 -9.84
N LYS A 68 -9.80 -13.29 -10.53
CA LYS A 68 -9.49 -13.84 -11.85
C LYS A 68 -9.74 -15.36 -11.92
N GLN A 69 -9.27 -16.11 -10.91
CA GLN A 69 -9.44 -17.56 -10.87
C GLN A 69 -10.92 -17.97 -10.77
N CYS A 70 -11.70 -17.27 -9.93
CA CYS A 70 -13.12 -17.56 -9.76
C CYS A 70 -13.90 -17.20 -11.03
N SER A 71 -13.66 -16.03 -11.62
CA SER A 71 -14.28 -15.61 -12.89
C SER A 71 -13.99 -16.61 -14.01
N LYS A 72 -12.74 -17.09 -14.12
CA LYS A 72 -12.34 -18.07 -15.13
C LYS A 72 -13.00 -19.44 -14.94
N GLN A 73 -13.21 -19.87 -13.69
CA GLN A 73 -13.87 -21.14 -13.39
C GLN A 73 -15.37 -21.12 -13.70
N LEU A 74 -16.02 -19.98 -13.50
CA LEU A 74 -17.43 -19.81 -13.87
C LEU A 74 -17.58 -19.67 -15.39
N GLY A 75 -16.70 -18.90 -16.04
CA GLY A 75 -16.89 -18.51 -17.45
C GLY A 75 -17.96 -17.41 -17.58
N GLU A 76 -18.09 -16.85 -18.78
CA GLU A 76 -19.02 -15.74 -19.04
C GLU A 76 -20.49 -16.16 -18.92
N GLU A 77 -20.84 -17.37 -19.38
CA GLU A 77 -22.22 -17.87 -19.40
C GLU A 77 -22.80 -18.17 -18.02
N MET A 78 -21.95 -18.53 -17.05
CA MET A 78 -22.36 -18.89 -15.68
C MET A 78 -22.07 -17.76 -14.68
N MET A 79 -21.60 -16.60 -15.14
CA MET A 79 -21.39 -15.44 -14.28
C MET A 79 -22.76 -14.96 -13.75
N PRO A 80 -22.97 -14.92 -12.43
CA PRO A 80 -24.25 -14.45 -11.91
C PRO A 80 -24.49 -12.98 -12.25
N ASP A 81 -25.75 -12.61 -12.48
CA ASP A 81 -26.12 -11.22 -12.78
C ASP A 81 -25.61 -10.26 -11.70
N GLY A 82 -24.99 -9.16 -12.15
CA GLY A 82 -24.41 -8.14 -11.28
C GLY A 82 -23.04 -8.50 -10.70
N PHE A 83 -22.48 -9.68 -11.01
CA PHE A 83 -21.10 -10.02 -10.71
C PHE A 83 -20.19 -9.73 -11.88
N PHE A 84 -18.98 -9.29 -11.57
CA PHE A 84 -17.99 -8.93 -12.57
C PHE A 84 -16.62 -9.42 -12.14
N SER A 85 -15.69 -9.57 -13.08
CA SER A 85 -14.31 -9.86 -12.75
C SER A 85 -13.56 -8.60 -12.31
N ILE A 86 -12.34 -8.78 -11.80
CA ILE A 86 -11.39 -7.68 -11.56
C ILE A 86 -11.03 -6.87 -12.83
N ALA A 87 -11.45 -7.33 -14.02
CA ALA A 87 -11.23 -6.62 -15.27
C ALA A 87 -12.30 -5.55 -15.58
N HIS A 88 -13.36 -5.49 -14.78
CA HIS A 88 -14.43 -4.52 -14.97
C HIS A 88 -13.91 -3.07 -14.92
N PRO A 89 -14.27 -2.21 -15.90
CA PRO A 89 -13.61 -0.92 -16.10
C PRO A 89 -14.01 0.19 -15.13
N SER A 90 -15.16 0.06 -14.47
CA SER A 90 -15.77 1.14 -13.68
C SER A 90 -16.19 0.65 -12.29
N LEU A 91 -16.51 1.59 -11.40
CA LEU A 91 -17.30 1.29 -10.19
C LEU A 91 -18.80 1.46 -10.43
N ALA A 92 -19.19 2.09 -11.54
CA ALA A 92 -20.59 2.26 -11.90
C ALA A 92 -21.27 0.90 -12.10
N GLY A 93 -22.40 0.69 -11.42
CA GLY A 93 -23.14 -0.58 -11.46
C GLY A 93 -22.61 -1.67 -10.53
N LEU A 94 -21.46 -1.46 -9.87
CA LEU A 94 -21.01 -2.36 -8.82
C LEU A 94 -21.76 -2.08 -7.52
N HIS A 95 -22.13 -3.16 -6.82
CA HIS A 95 -22.56 -3.04 -5.44
C HIS A 95 -21.34 -2.70 -4.57
N GLN A 96 -21.46 -1.67 -3.74
CA GLN A 96 -20.44 -1.28 -2.77
C GLN A 96 -20.91 -1.67 -1.38
N SER A 97 -20.07 -2.40 -0.65
CA SER A 97 -20.34 -2.74 0.74
C SER A 97 -20.31 -1.50 1.61
N THR A 98 -21.36 -1.33 2.39
CA THR A 98 -21.39 -0.47 3.57
C THR A 98 -20.61 -1.11 4.73
N ASP A 99 -20.37 -0.33 5.78
CA ASP A 99 -19.71 -0.85 6.98
C ASP A 99 -20.62 -1.87 7.69
N GLU A 100 -21.93 -1.61 7.66
CA GLU A 100 -22.98 -2.50 8.15
C GLU A 100 -23.01 -3.84 7.41
N ASP A 101 -22.95 -3.83 6.07
CA ASP A 101 -22.92 -5.08 5.27
C ASP A 101 -21.76 -5.99 5.70
N ILE A 102 -20.60 -5.39 5.99
CA ILE A 102 -19.41 -6.13 6.42
C ILE A 102 -19.60 -6.69 7.83
N TRP A 103 -20.22 -5.94 8.74
CA TRP A 103 -20.50 -6.43 10.09
C TRP A 103 -21.53 -7.56 10.10
N GLU A 104 -22.59 -7.45 9.31
CA GLU A 104 -23.59 -8.52 9.15
C GLU A 104 -22.97 -9.80 8.58
N LEU A 105 -22.10 -9.66 7.57
CA LEU A 105 -21.34 -10.76 6.99
C LEU A 105 -20.44 -11.45 8.02
N LEU A 106 -19.78 -10.67 8.89
CA LEU A 106 -18.95 -11.22 9.96
C LEU A 106 -19.78 -11.92 11.03
N SER A 107 -20.94 -11.36 11.43
CA SER A 107 -21.87 -12.02 12.34
C SER A 107 -22.41 -13.32 11.75
N TYR A 108 -22.74 -13.35 10.46
CA TYR A 108 -23.09 -14.58 9.77
C TYR A 108 -21.96 -15.63 9.84
N LEU A 109 -20.69 -15.23 9.67
CA LEU A 109 -19.57 -16.16 9.85
C LEU A 109 -19.45 -16.68 11.29
N GLU A 110 -19.71 -15.86 12.31
CA GLU A 110 -19.73 -16.30 13.73
C GLU A 110 -20.84 -17.32 13.98
N GLU A 111 -22.04 -17.09 13.43
CA GLU A 111 -23.18 -17.99 13.53
C GLU A 111 -22.94 -19.32 12.81
N GLN A 112 -22.30 -19.30 11.64
CA GLN A 112 -22.06 -20.52 10.85
C GLN A 112 -20.92 -21.37 11.41
N GLN A 113 -19.91 -20.77 12.07
CA GLN A 113 -18.73 -21.49 12.55
C GLN A 113 -19.03 -22.76 13.38
N PRO A 114 -19.95 -22.76 14.37
CA PRO A 114 -20.29 -23.98 15.12
C PRO A 114 -21.17 -24.97 14.34
N ASN A 115 -21.83 -24.52 13.27
CA ASN A 115 -22.88 -25.28 12.56
C ASN A 115 -22.38 -26.03 11.33
N VAL A 116 -21.17 -25.74 10.85
CA VAL A 116 -20.60 -26.38 9.65
C VAL A 116 -19.25 -27.02 9.94
N SER A 117 -18.84 -27.99 9.11
CA SER A 117 -17.54 -28.63 9.24
C SER A 117 -16.39 -27.63 9.02
N LYS A 118 -15.21 -27.91 9.58
CA LYS A 118 -14.02 -27.04 9.40
C LYS A 118 -13.67 -26.79 7.94
N GLN A 119 -13.77 -27.82 7.10
CA GLN A 119 -13.53 -27.70 5.66
C GLN A 119 -14.56 -26.78 5.02
N ARG A 120 -15.84 -27.01 5.31
CA ARG A 120 -16.92 -26.19 4.76
C ARG A 120 -16.84 -24.74 5.22
N PHE A 121 -16.43 -24.49 6.46
CA PHE A 121 -16.21 -23.15 6.98
C PHE A 121 -15.03 -22.44 6.28
N ALA A 122 -13.96 -23.16 5.97
CA ALA A 122 -12.83 -22.61 5.23
C ALA A 122 -13.23 -22.21 3.79
N GLU A 123 -14.05 -23.02 3.13
CA GLU A 123 -14.65 -22.70 1.82
C GLU A 123 -15.60 -21.50 1.92
N LEU A 124 -16.47 -21.46 2.92
CA LEU A 124 -17.40 -20.35 3.15
C LEU A 124 -16.65 -19.00 3.27
N GLN A 125 -15.61 -18.96 4.11
CA GLN A 125 -14.75 -17.78 4.26
C GLN A 125 -14.04 -17.39 2.95
N ARG A 126 -13.62 -18.38 2.14
CA ARG A 126 -13.00 -18.12 0.83
C ARG A 126 -14.00 -17.50 -0.16
N SER A 127 -15.21 -18.04 -0.23
CA SER A 127 -16.28 -17.54 -1.11
C SER A 127 -16.77 -16.16 -0.72
N ILE A 128 -16.88 -15.90 0.59
CA ILE A 128 -17.29 -14.61 1.13
C ILE A 128 -16.17 -13.57 1.07
N GLY A 129 -14.90 -13.98 1.09
CA GLY A 129 -13.74 -13.09 1.00
C GLY A 129 -13.27 -12.54 2.36
N TRP A 130 -13.80 -13.05 3.46
CA TRP A 130 -13.45 -12.61 4.82
C TRP A 130 -13.05 -13.79 5.70
N THR A 131 -12.17 -13.53 6.66
CA THR A 131 -11.72 -14.52 7.64
C THR A 131 -12.22 -14.13 9.03
N LEU A 132 -12.91 -15.06 9.69
CA LEU A 132 -13.21 -14.95 11.10
C LEU A 132 -11.92 -15.25 11.89
N ALA A 133 -11.22 -14.18 12.28
CA ALA A 133 -9.91 -14.25 12.91
C ALA A 133 -9.92 -13.64 14.32
N PRO A 134 -9.25 -14.26 15.31
CA PRO A 134 -9.08 -13.65 16.62
C PRO A 134 -8.41 -12.27 16.54
N GLY A 135 -9.07 -11.27 17.12
CA GLY A 135 -8.60 -9.88 17.11
C GLY A 135 -8.83 -9.13 15.80
N ASN A 136 -9.72 -9.61 14.93
CA ASN A 136 -10.27 -8.79 13.85
C ASN A 136 -10.88 -7.51 14.44
N LEU A 137 -10.44 -6.36 13.94
CA LEU A 137 -10.89 -5.04 14.42
C LEU A 137 -12.39 -4.85 14.27
N GLN A 138 -12.99 -5.50 13.27
CA GLN A 138 -14.41 -5.35 12.93
C GLN A 138 -15.34 -6.18 13.81
N LEU A 139 -14.80 -7.13 14.58
CA LEU A 139 -15.53 -7.88 15.61
C LEU A 139 -15.56 -7.16 16.97
N GLU A 140 -14.80 -6.07 17.12
CA GLU A 140 -14.67 -5.35 18.39
C GLU A 140 -15.60 -4.13 18.41
N PRO A 141 -16.68 -4.11 19.22
CA PRO A 141 -17.70 -3.06 19.16
C PRO A 141 -17.16 -1.63 19.33
N ASN A 142 -16.17 -1.45 20.20
CA ASN A 142 -15.55 -0.15 20.48
C ASN A 142 -14.60 0.33 19.38
N LEU A 143 -14.03 -0.59 18.59
CA LEU A 143 -13.08 -0.26 17.53
C LEU A 143 -13.79 -0.14 16.18
N ARG A 144 -14.72 -1.04 15.87
CA ARG A 144 -15.38 -1.07 14.55
C ARG A 144 -16.14 0.22 14.23
N THR A 145 -16.67 0.90 15.25
CA THR A 145 -17.34 2.19 15.09
C THR A 145 -16.38 3.37 14.92
N SER A 146 -15.18 3.27 15.49
CA SER A 146 -14.14 4.31 15.38
C SER A 146 -13.25 4.14 14.15
N LEU A 147 -13.10 2.91 13.68
CA LEU A 147 -12.28 2.50 12.54
C LEU A 147 -13.06 1.48 11.67
N PRO A 148 -14.19 1.91 11.11
CA PRO A 148 -14.95 1.07 10.20
C PRO A 148 -14.14 0.73 8.93
N PRO A 149 -14.54 -0.29 8.16
CA PRO A 149 -13.88 -0.64 6.91
C PRO A 149 -13.72 0.53 5.93
N SER A 150 -14.68 1.46 5.89
CA SER A 150 -14.64 2.70 5.08
C SER A 150 -13.50 3.67 5.42
N CYS A 151 -12.86 3.52 6.58
CA CYS A 151 -11.65 4.27 6.97
C CYS A 151 -10.36 3.75 6.33
N PHE A 152 -10.37 2.54 5.78
CA PHE A 152 -9.19 1.93 5.17
C PHE A 152 -9.10 2.34 3.71
N LEU A 153 -7.98 2.95 3.31
CA LEU A 153 -7.77 3.57 2.00
C LEU A 153 -6.77 2.76 1.18
N PHE A 154 -7.10 2.54 -0.09
CA PHE A 154 -6.13 1.98 -1.01
C PHE A 154 -5.05 2.99 -1.32
N ASP A 155 -3.79 2.57 -1.20
CA ASP A 155 -2.65 3.43 -1.49
C ASP A 155 -2.40 3.56 -3.01
N PRO A 156 -2.49 4.77 -3.59
CA PRO A 156 -2.18 5.00 -5.00
C PRO A 156 -0.74 4.59 -5.36
N LEU A 157 0.24 4.78 -4.47
CA LEU A 157 1.63 4.42 -4.75
C LEU A 157 1.76 2.91 -5.05
N HIS A 158 1.12 2.07 -4.24
CA HIS A 158 1.15 0.61 -4.42
C HIS A 158 0.21 0.12 -5.52
N CYS A 159 -0.89 0.82 -5.79
CA CYS A 159 -1.77 0.50 -6.93
C CYS A 159 -1.05 0.74 -8.26
N TYR A 160 -0.32 1.84 -8.39
CA TYR A 160 0.29 2.26 -9.66
C TYR A 160 1.74 1.83 -9.84
N PHE A 161 2.61 2.02 -8.84
CA PHE A 161 4.07 1.92 -9.02
C PHE A 161 4.67 0.69 -8.33
N SER A 162 4.61 0.64 -6.99
CA SER A 162 5.29 -0.38 -6.17
C SER A 162 4.69 -1.78 -6.39
N GLN A 163 5.24 -2.51 -7.36
CA GLN A 163 4.62 -3.71 -7.95
C GLN A 163 3.19 -3.43 -8.46
N GLY A 164 2.94 -2.20 -8.88
CA GLY A 164 1.63 -1.74 -9.35
C GLY A 164 1.42 -2.00 -10.83
N ILE A 165 0.31 -1.49 -11.36
CA ILE A 165 -0.09 -1.73 -12.75
C ILE A 165 0.92 -1.19 -13.77
N LEU A 166 1.65 -0.10 -13.46
CA LEU A 166 2.71 0.40 -14.34
C LEU A 166 3.82 -0.63 -14.53
N GLY A 167 4.21 -1.30 -13.44
CA GLY A 167 5.24 -2.34 -13.51
C GLY A 167 4.79 -3.54 -14.35
N THR A 168 3.53 -3.94 -14.21
CA THR A 168 2.92 -5.01 -15.02
C THR A 168 2.84 -4.62 -16.50
N GLU A 169 2.27 -3.47 -16.82
CA GLU A 169 2.11 -3.03 -18.21
C GLU A 169 3.45 -2.78 -18.90
N MET A 170 4.44 -2.22 -18.19
CA MET A 170 5.79 -2.07 -18.72
C MET A 170 6.43 -3.42 -19.10
N THR A 171 6.22 -4.47 -18.29
CA THR A 171 6.70 -5.82 -18.64
C THR A 171 6.05 -6.33 -19.92
N LEU A 172 4.72 -6.19 -20.05
CA LEU A 172 3.97 -6.65 -21.21
C LEU A 172 4.38 -5.89 -22.48
N LEU A 173 4.44 -4.55 -22.38
CA LEU A 173 4.85 -3.68 -23.48
C LEU A 173 6.29 -3.98 -23.95
N VAL A 174 7.23 -4.16 -23.02
CA VAL A 174 8.61 -4.53 -23.38
C VAL A 174 8.67 -5.90 -24.04
N GLY A 175 7.84 -6.86 -23.61
CA GLY A 175 7.68 -8.15 -24.29
C GLY A 175 7.23 -7.97 -25.74
N ARG A 176 6.23 -7.12 -25.98
CA ARG A 176 5.70 -6.81 -27.32
C ARG A 176 6.70 -6.04 -28.20
N LEU A 177 7.44 -5.10 -27.64
CA LEU A 177 8.53 -4.40 -28.34
C LEU A 177 9.60 -5.38 -28.81
N LYS A 178 10.05 -6.29 -27.93
CA LYS A 178 11.04 -7.31 -28.28
C LYS A 178 10.54 -8.24 -29.38
N HIS A 179 9.28 -8.66 -29.30
CA HIS A 179 8.66 -9.50 -30.34
C HIS A 179 8.63 -8.82 -31.71
N ASN A 180 8.49 -7.49 -31.74
CA ASN A 180 8.53 -6.68 -32.95
C ASN A 180 9.94 -6.16 -33.28
N ASN A 181 11.00 -6.86 -32.85
CA ASN A 181 12.40 -6.51 -33.14
C ASN A 181 12.86 -5.13 -32.65
N TYR A 182 12.20 -4.57 -31.62
CA TYR A 182 12.64 -3.36 -30.94
C TYR A 182 13.22 -3.71 -29.56
N PRO A 183 14.56 -3.85 -29.43
CA PRO A 183 15.16 -4.32 -28.19
C PRO A 183 15.06 -3.28 -27.08
N LEU A 184 15.02 -3.75 -25.83
CA LEU A 184 14.95 -2.89 -24.64
C LEU A 184 16.14 -1.90 -24.57
N SER A 185 17.31 -2.29 -25.08
CA SER A 185 18.49 -1.42 -25.16
C SER A 185 18.26 -0.19 -26.04
N SER A 186 17.50 -0.31 -27.14
CA SER A 186 17.12 0.82 -27.98
C SER A 186 16.19 1.78 -27.25
N LEU A 187 15.20 1.26 -26.51
CA LEU A 187 14.34 2.09 -25.65
C LEU A 187 15.17 2.80 -24.58
N ALA A 188 16.06 2.09 -23.90
CA ALA A 188 16.91 2.65 -22.85
C ALA A 188 17.84 3.75 -23.38
N ALA A 189 18.43 3.55 -24.57
CA ALA A 189 19.26 4.57 -25.22
C ALA A 189 18.44 5.83 -25.56
N ALA A 190 17.27 5.67 -26.15
CA ALA A 190 16.40 6.80 -26.50
C ALA A 190 15.91 7.57 -25.26
N VAL A 191 15.57 6.87 -24.17
CA VAL A 191 15.21 7.49 -22.88
C VAL A 191 16.43 8.19 -22.26
N SER A 192 17.62 7.60 -22.34
CA SER A 192 18.87 8.22 -21.89
C SER A 192 19.14 9.53 -22.62
N ASP A 193 19.01 9.54 -23.94
CA ASP A 193 19.21 10.75 -24.74
C ASP A 193 18.17 11.83 -24.44
N CYS A 194 16.90 11.43 -24.24
CA CYS A 194 15.84 12.32 -23.80
C CYS A 194 16.17 12.96 -22.43
N SER A 195 16.65 12.15 -21.48
CA SER A 195 16.95 12.59 -20.11
C SER A 195 18.00 13.70 -20.03
N LYS A 196 18.94 13.76 -20.99
CA LYS A 196 19.97 14.82 -21.06
C LYS A 196 19.38 16.22 -21.23
N SER A 197 18.17 16.31 -21.76
CA SER A 197 17.45 17.58 -21.96
C SER A 197 16.69 18.04 -20.71
N PHE A 198 16.63 17.21 -19.66
CA PHE A 198 15.92 17.54 -18.42
C PHE A 198 16.89 17.91 -17.30
N THR A 199 16.85 19.16 -16.85
CA THR A 199 17.54 19.61 -15.63
C THR A 199 16.74 19.21 -14.40
N SER A 200 16.90 17.97 -13.95
CA SER A 200 16.32 17.47 -12.69
C SER A 200 17.36 17.45 -11.58
N LEU A 201 16.95 17.79 -10.34
CA LEU A 201 17.77 17.62 -9.12
C LEU A 201 18.17 16.16 -8.88
N HIS A 202 17.40 15.22 -9.43
CA HIS A 202 17.69 13.79 -9.41
C HIS A 202 17.60 13.23 -10.82
N PRO A 203 18.74 12.89 -11.46
CA PRO A 203 18.71 12.31 -12.79
C PRO A 203 17.96 10.96 -12.76
N PRO A 204 17.14 10.68 -13.78
CA PRO A 204 16.40 9.44 -13.85
C PRO A 204 17.37 8.25 -13.93
N ASN A 205 17.10 7.19 -13.16
CA ASN A 205 17.95 6.01 -13.16
C ASN A 205 17.62 5.11 -14.37
N VAL A 206 18.10 5.49 -15.56
CA VAL A 206 17.87 4.77 -16.82
C VAL A 206 18.38 3.33 -16.78
N THR A 207 19.31 2.99 -15.88
CA THR A 207 19.78 1.59 -15.72
C THR A 207 18.66 0.64 -15.27
N ALA A 208 17.52 1.17 -14.82
CA ALA A 208 16.32 0.40 -14.56
C ALA A 208 15.62 -0.12 -15.84
N LEU A 209 15.97 0.38 -17.02
CA LEU A 209 15.56 -0.13 -18.33
C LEU A 209 16.58 -1.16 -18.85
N SER A 210 16.89 -2.16 -18.02
CA SER A 210 17.77 -3.28 -18.39
C SER A 210 17.11 -4.59 -17.97
N ASP A 211 17.42 -5.68 -18.65
CA ASP A 211 16.74 -6.97 -18.46
C ASP A 211 16.73 -7.45 -17.00
N ARG A 212 17.76 -7.11 -16.21
CA ARG A 212 17.84 -7.45 -14.78
C ARG A 212 16.70 -6.89 -13.92
N PHE A 213 16.04 -5.82 -14.37
CA PHE A 213 14.91 -5.22 -13.69
C PHE A 213 13.56 -5.74 -14.18
N PHE A 214 13.54 -6.57 -15.23
CA PHE A 214 12.31 -7.17 -15.72
C PHE A 214 12.20 -8.62 -15.21
N SER A 215 11.01 -9.00 -14.83
CA SER A 215 10.61 -10.40 -14.67
C SER A 215 9.42 -10.69 -15.54
N GLU A 216 9.03 -11.96 -15.62
CA GLU A 216 7.83 -12.40 -16.33
C GLU A 216 6.57 -11.65 -15.90
N GLU A 217 6.49 -11.23 -14.64
CA GLU A 217 5.26 -10.62 -14.10
C GLU A 217 5.32 -9.09 -13.96
N THR A 218 6.50 -8.49 -13.82
CA THR A 218 6.61 -7.09 -13.40
C THR A 218 8.00 -6.48 -13.60
N TRP A 219 8.02 -5.17 -13.82
CA TRP A 219 9.20 -4.31 -13.78
C TRP A 219 9.56 -3.94 -12.33
N LYS A 220 10.66 -4.50 -11.84
CA LYS A 220 11.16 -4.45 -10.45
C LYS A 220 11.87 -3.14 -10.07
N ALA A 221 11.70 -2.08 -10.85
CA ALA A 221 12.19 -0.76 -10.45
C ALA A 221 11.43 -0.27 -9.21
N ASN A 222 12.12 0.37 -8.27
CA ASN A 222 11.45 0.96 -7.11
C ASN A 222 10.55 2.13 -7.53
N ALA A 223 9.57 2.48 -6.69
CA ALA A 223 8.56 3.48 -7.05
C ALA A 223 9.17 4.87 -7.40
N SER A 224 10.23 5.30 -6.72
CA SER A 224 10.91 6.57 -7.03
C SER A 224 11.56 6.55 -8.42
N THR A 225 12.18 5.44 -8.79
CA THR A 225 12.75 5.24 -10.13
C THR A 225 11.66 5.21 -11.20
N GLN A 226 10.56 4.50 -10.96
CA GLN A 226 9.44 4.47 -11.89
C GLN A 226 8.81 5.86 -12.07
N LEU A 227 8.61 6.61 -10.98
CA LEU A 227 8.10 7.99 -10.99
C LEU A 227 8.95 8.93 -11.86
N GLY A 228 10.28 8.78 -11.83
CA GLY A 228 11.18 9.58 -12.64
C GLY A 228 11.28 9.15 -14.11
N LEU A 229 11.01 7.88 -14.42
CA LEU A 229 11.17 7.33 -15.76
C LEU A 229 9.89 7.33 -16.60
N TRP A 230 8.72 7.13 -16.00
CA TRP A 230 7.47 6.97 -16.77
C TRP A 230 7.18 8.13 -17.74
N PRO A 231 7.42 9.42 -17.42
CA PRO A 231 7.13 10.50 -18.37
C PRO A 231 8.10 10.47 -19.56
N LEU A 232 9.35 10.09 -19.32
CA LEU A 232 10.40 9.99 -20.35
C LEU A 232 10.14 8.81 -21.27
N ILE A 233 9.73 7.67 -20.70
CA ILE A 233 9.32 6.49 -21.48
C ILE A 233 8.11 6.85 -22.34
N HIS A 234 7.08 7.45 -21.75
CA HIS A 234 5.87 7.87 -22.48
C HIS A 234 6.21 8.79 -23.66
N TRP A 235 6.99 9.85 -23.40
CA TRP A 235 7.41 10.77 -24.46
C TRP A 235 8.24 10.07 -25.55
N THR A 236 9.15 9.17 -25.16
CA THR A 236 10.01 8.43 -26.10
C THR A 236 9.19 7.52 -27.00
N LEU A 237 8.23 6.78 -26.45
CA LEU A 237 7.34 5.92 -27.23
C LEU A 237 6.49 6.73 -28.22
N GLN A 238 6.00 7.90 -27.80
CA GLN A 238 5.19 8.77 -28.65
C GLN A 238 5.98 9.45 -29.76
N THR A 239 7.25 9.81 -29.52
CA THR A 239 8.01 10.69 -30.44
C THR A 239 9.16 10.00 -31.19
N ARG A 240 9.77 8.96 -30.61
CA ARG A 240 11.01 8.34 -31.12
C ARG A 240 10.83 6.94 -31.67
N LEU A 241 9.68 6.31 -31.45
CA LEU A 241 9.44 4.95 -31.93
C LEU A 241 9.27 4.95 -33.47
N PRO A 242 9.90 4.00 -34.20
CA PRO A 242 9.74 3.89 -35.65
C PRO A 242 8.28 3.68 -36.07
N GLY A 243 7.88 4.22 -37.24
CA GLY A 243 6.49 4.17 -37.71
C GLY A 243 5.90 2.77 -37.77
N HIS A 244 6.62 1.81 -38.35
CA HIS A 244 6.18 0.41 -38.44
C HIS A 244 5.95 -0.24 -37.07
N ILE A 245 6.76 0.10 -36.05
CA ILE A 245 6.57 -0.39 -34.68
C ILE A 245 5.34 0.26 -34.04
N LYS A 246 5.14 1.57 -34.26
CA LYS A 246 3.97 2.29 -33.76
C LYS A 246 2.66 1.72 -34.30
N GLU A 247 2.63 1.39 -35.58
CA GLU A 247 1.48 0.76 -36.22
C GLU A 247 1.24 -0.64 -35.65
N ALA A 248 2.29 -1.46 -35.57
CA ALA A 248 2.21 -2.82 -35.05
C ALA A 248 1.78 -2.89 -33.56
N LEU A 249 2.12 -1.88 -32.75
CA LEU A 249 1.83 -1.83 -31.31
C LEU A 249 0.79 -0.77 -30.96
N SER A 250 -0.07 -0.40 -31.90
CA SER A 250 -1.02 0.71 -31.72
C SER A 250 -1.95 0.52 -30.50
N ALA A 251 -2.41 -0.71 -30.24
CA ALA A 251 -3.24 -1.04 -29.09
C ALA A 251 -2.47 -0.90 -27.77
N GLU A 252 -1.29 -1.50 -27.67
CA GLU A 252 -0.41 -1.44 -26.49
C GLU A 252 0.02 0.00 -26.17
N LEU A 253 0.36 0.79 -27.19
CA LEU A 253 0.74 2.18 -27.04
C LEU A 253 -0.44 3.07 -26.62
N SER A 254 -1.65 2.75 -27.09
CA SER A 254 -2.89 3.43 -26.66
C SER A 254 -3.20 3.14 -25.18
N SER A 255 -3.08 1.88 -24.76
CA SER A 255 -3.21 1.47 -23.36
C SER A 255 -2.21 2.20 -22.46
N PHE A 256 -0.92 2.13 -22.82
CA PHE A 256 0.13 2.75 -22.02
C PHE A 256 0.00 4.27 -21.97
N HIS A 257 -0.43 4.91 -23.06
CA HIS A 257 -0.74 6.33 -23.08
C HIS A 257 -1.88 6.68 -22.11
N ALA A 258 -2.96 5.89 -22.09
CA ALA A 258 -4.07 6.10 -21.18
C ALA A 258 -3.64 5.96 -19.71
N LEU A 259 -2.79 4.97 -19.38
CA LEU A 259 -2.17 4.88 -18.06
C LEU A 259 -1.34 6.14 -17.72
N CYS A 260 -0.53 6.62 -18.66
CA CYS A 260 0.30 7.80 -18.44
C CYS A 260 -0.54 9.07 -18.17
N GLU A 261 -1.66 9.24 -18.87
CA GLU A 261 -2.61 10.33 -18.59
C GLU A 261 -3.27 10.17 -17.21
N GLU A 262 -3.59 8.94 -16.78
CA GLU A 262 -4.10 8.64 -15.44
C GLU A 262 -3.08 9.06 -14.36
N LEU A 263 -1.81 8.65 -14.50
CA LEU A 263 -0.73 8.98 -13.56
C LEU A 263 -0.47 10.48 -13.45
N LYS A 264 -0.56 11.21 -14.58
CA LYS A 264 -0.46 12.66 -14.61
C LYS A 264 -1.56 13.31 -13.77
N HIS A 265 -2.80 12.88 -13.92
CA HIS A 265 -3.93 13.40 -13.15
C HIS A 265 -3.85 13.04 -11.66
N ILE A 266 -3.42 11.82 -11.33
CA ILE A 266 -3.14 11.41 -9.94
C ILE A 266 -2.10 12.34 -9.31
N ASN A 267 -0.99 12.63 -10.00
CA ASN A 267 0.04 13.54 -9.48
C ASN A 267 -0.48 14.97 -9.31
N ILE A 268 -1.33 15.47 -10.21
CA ILE A 268 -2.00 16.77 -10.05
C ILE A 268 -2.89 16.75 -8.80
N CYS A 269 -3.69 15.71 -8.60
CA CYS A 269 -4.59 15.60 -7.43
C CYS A 269 -3.82 15.53 -6.10
N LYS A 270 -2.61 14.97 -6.09
CA LYS A 270 -1.73 14.90 -4.91
C LYS A 270 -1.11 16.25 -4.53
N HIS A 271 -0.78 17.09 -5.51
CA HIS A 271 0.02 18.30 -5.27
C HIS A 271 -0.77 19.61 -5.37
N ALA A 272 -1.77 19.69 -6.24
CA ALA A 272 -2.45 20.94 -6.58
C ALA A 272 -3.73 21.19 -5.77
N GLY A 273 -4.30 20.16 -5.10
CA GLY A 273 -5.56 20.29 -4.36
C GLY A 273 -6.77 20.71 -5.23
N THR A 274 -6.63 20.77 -6.55
CA THR A 274 -7.65 21.29 -7.47
C THR A 274 -8.58 20.20 -7.97
N SER A 275 -9.88 20.45 -7.89
CA SER A 275 -10.96 19.56 -8.37
C SER A 275 -11.04 19.38 -9.89
N ARG A 276 -10.32 20.21 -10.65
CA ARG A 276 -10.41 20.29 -12.12
C ARG A 276 -9.95 19.01 -12.85
N GLY A 277 -9.15 18.15 -12.19
CA GLY A 277 -8.64 16.90 -12.76
C GLY A 277 -9.45 15.64 -12.41
N LEU A 278 -10.53 15.74 -11.64
CA LEU A 278 -11.22 14.58 -11.06
C LEU A 278 -12.36 14.05 -11.91
N ALA A 279 -13.17 14.95 -12.48
CA ALA A 279 -14.25 14.57 -13.38
C ALA A 279 -13.70 13.84 -14.62
N THR A 280 -12.46 14.14 -15.01
CA THR A 280 -11.74 13.43 -16.07
C THR A 280 -11.12 12.12 -15.59
N LEU A 281 -10.70 12.01 -14.33
CA LEU A 281 -9.94 10.86 -13.85
C LEU A 281 -10.73 9.55 -13.95
N GLN A 282 -12.03 9.51 -13.60
CA GLN A 282 -12.83 8.29 -13.72
C GLN A 282 -12.91 7.82 -15.18
N SER A 283 -13.22 8.74 -16.10
CA SER A 283 -13.26 8.43 -17.53
C SER A 283 -11.90 7.96 -18.07
N ILE A 284 -10.80 8.49 -17.53
CA ILE A 284 -9.44 8.09 -17.91
C ILE A 284 -9.12 6.69 -17.37
N GLN A 285 -9.53 6.38 -16.13
CA GLN A 285 -9.38 5.04 -15.54
C GLN A 285 -10.13 3.98 -16.35
N GLU A 286 -11.40 4.27 -16.69
CA GLU A 286 -12.24 3.40 -17.53
C GLU A 286 -11.61 3.21 -18.91
N LYS A 287 -11.21 4.31 -19.56
CA LYS A 287 -10.55 4.27 -20.87
C LYS A 287 -9.27 3.43 -20.85
N HIS A 288 -8.43 3.61 -19.83
CA HIS A 288 -7.22 2.79 -19.71
C HIS A 288 -7.58 1.33 -19.47
N MET A 289 -8.55 1.01 -18.62
CA MET A 289 -8.92 -0.39 -18.38
C MET A 289 -9.41 -1.09 -19.66
N LEU A 290 -10.26 -0.43 -20.45
CA LEU A 290 -10.73 -0.94 -21.73
C LEU A 290 -9.58 -1.12 -22.73
N ALA A 291 -8.68 -0.13 -22.82
CA ALA A 291 -7.51 -0.22 -23.71
C ALA A 291 -6.53 -1.31 -23.28
N PHE A 292 -6.36 -1.52 -21.98
CA PHE A 292 -5.49 -2.56 -21.43
C PHE A 292 -6.02 -3.96 -21.75
N VAL A 293 -7.31 -4.20 -21.53
CA VAL A 293 -7.94 -5.48 -21.86
C VAL A 293 -7.91 -5.73 -23.37
N ALA A 294 -8.12 -4.70 -24.20
CA ALA A 294 -8.01 -4.82 -25.65
C ALA A 294 -6.58 -5.17 -26.11
N ALA A 295 -5.55 -4.63 -25.46
CA ALA A 295 -4.15 -4.85 -25.82
C ALA A 295 -3.57 -6.17 -25.28
N TYR A 296 -3.95 -6.57 -24.06
CA TYR A 296 -3.30 -7.65 -23.32
C TYR A 296 -4.23 -8.75 -22.82
N THR A 297 -5.54 -8.64 -23.04
CA THR A 297 -6.60 -9.49 -22.48
C THR A 297 -6.82 -9.33 -20.98
N GLU A 298 -7.99 -9.75 -20.51
CA GLU A 298 -8.34 -9.79 -19.09
C GLU A 298 -7.42 -10.69 -18.25
N GLU A 299 -6.78 -11.70 -18.87
CA GLU A 299 -5.87 -12.59 -18.16
C GLU A 299 -4.63 -11.86 -17.62
N CYS A 300 -4.27 -10.72 -18.19
CA CYS A 300 -3.17 -9.88 -17.71
C CYS A 300 -3.58 -8.96 -16.54
N CYS A 301 -4.89 -8.84 -16.25
CA CYS A 301 -5.37 -8.01 -15.15
C CYS A 301 -4.96 -8.59 -13.79
N LYS A 302 -4.59 -7.68 -12.90
CA LYS A 302 -4.24 -7.94 -11.49
C LYS A 302 -5.26 -7.25 -10.59
N PRO A 303 -5.49 -7.69 -9.34
CA PRO A 303 -6.43 -7.03 -8.42
C PRO A 303 -6.23 -5.51 -8.28
N LYS A 304 -4.99 -5.04 -8.42
CA LYS A 304 -4.64 -3.60 -8.43
C LYS A 304 -5.31 -2.77 -9.54
N HIS A 305 -5.69 -3.40 -10.66
CA HIS A 305 -6.47 -2.74 -11.72
C HIS A 305 -7.87 -2.35 -11.25
N HIS A 306 -8.45 -3.12 -10.32
CA HIS A 306 -9.71 -2.79 -9.67
C HIS A 306 -9.49 -1.85 -8.47
N PHE A 307 -8.51 -2.12 -7.60
CA PHE A 307 -8.29 -1.29 -6.39
C PHE A 307 -8.01 0.18 -6.69
N ARG A 308 -7.34 0.48 -7.79
CA ARG A 308 -7.07 1.87 -8.21
C ARG A 308 -8.36 2.67 -8.47
N LEU A 309 -9.48 2.02 -8.81
CA LEU A 309 -10.74 2.71 -9.10
C LEU A 309 -11.28 3.40 -7.84
N HIS A 310 -11.02 2.82 -6.66
CA HIS A 310 -11.40 3.40 -5.37
C HIS A 310 -10.57 4.62 -4.95
N VAL A 311 -9.42 4.87 -5.59
CA VAL A 311 -8.57 6.03 -5.28
C VAL A 311 -9.32 7.34 -5.51
N ILE A 312 -10.17 7.40 -6.55
CA ILE A 312 -10.97 8.58 -6.87
C ILE A 312 -12.03 8.81 -5.78
N GLU A 313 -12.73 7.76 -5.35
CA GLU A 313 -13.74 7.86 -4.29
C GLU A 313 -13.13 8.34 -2.98
N ASP A 314 -11.93 7.86 -2.67
CA ASP A 314 -11.20 8.28 -1.49
C ASP A 314 -10.83 9.77 -1.56
N TYR A 315 -10.48 10.28 -2.74
CA TYR A 315 -10.33 11.71 -2.97
C TYR A 315 -11.66 12.45 -2.77
N TRP A 316 -12.76 12.04 -3.40
CA TRP A 316 -14.04 12.76 -3.31
C TRP A 316 -14.51 12.91 -1.87
N LYS A 317 -14.31 11.88 -1.05
CA LYS A 317 -14.67 11.89 0.37
C LYS A 317 -13.79 12.81 1.23
N ARG A 318 -12.55 13.09 0.79
CA ARG A 318 -11.50 13.70 1.65
C ARG A 318 -10.89 14.98 1.09
N HIS A 319 -11.18 15.31 -0.17
CA HIS A 319 -10.57 16.38 -0.96
C HIS A 319 -9.03 16.35 -1.00
N GLN A 320 -8.44 15.17 -0.74
CA GLN A 320 -7.00 14.96 -0.72
C GLN A 320 -6.67 13.50 -1.02
N LEU A 321 -5.63 13.27 -1.83
CA LEU A 321 -5.05 11.94 -2.02
C LEU A 321 -3.94 11.70 -0.99
N PHE A 322 -4.05 10.61 -0.25
CA PHE A 322 -3.01 10.11 0.63
C PHE A 322 -2.26 8.97 -0.07
N ASP A 323 -0.96 8.83 0.22
CA ASP A 323 -0.16 7.71 -0.25
C ASP A 323 0.84 7.23 0.82
N CYS A 324 1.51 6.10 0.55
CA CYS A 324 2.53 5.55 1.43
C CYS A 324 3.97 6.00 1.10
N VAL A 325 4.21 7.07 0.33
CA VAL A 325 5.58 7.47 -0.06
C VAL A 325 6.46 7.78 1.15
N ALA A 326 5.92 8.51 2.12
CA ALA A 326 6.63 8.83 3.36
C ALA A 326 6.91 7.56 4.19
N LEU A 327 5.96 6.62 4.22
CA LEU A 327 6.11 5.34 4.91
C LEU A 327 7.21 4.48 4.27
N GLU A 328 7.25 4.39 2.94
CA GLU A 328 8.28 3.67 2.20
C GLU A 328 9.69 4.22 2.44
N ARG A 329 9.85 5.54 2.50
CA ARG A 329 11.14 6.18 2.84
C ARG A 329 11.57 5.81 4.25
N LYS A 330 10.67 5.95 5.23
CA LYS A 330 10.90 5.58 6.63
C LYS A 330 11.29 4.11 6.77
N HIS A 331 10.56 3.20 6.14
CA HIS A 331 10.86 1.77 6.17
C HIS A 331 12.24 1.45 5.58
N ARG A 332 12.63 2.10 4.48
CA ARG A 332 13.96 1.91 3.88
C ARG A 332 15.09 2.28 4.84
N LEU A 333 14.92 3.35 5.61
CA LEU A 333 15.90 3.82 6.58
C LEU A 333 15.99 2.88 7.78
N ALA A 334 14.85 2.44 8.29
CA ALA A 334 14.80 1.44 9.35
C ALA A 334 15.51 0.16 8.90
N LYS A 335 15.23 -0.31 7.69
CA LYS A 335 15.88 -1.50 7.12
C LYS A 335 17.39 -1.34 6.98
N ALA A 336 17.86 -0.20 6.46
CA ALA A 336 19.28 0.09 6.34
C ALA A 336 19.99 0.12 7.71
N GLU A 337 19.35 0.68 8.75
CA GLU A 337 19.89 0.65 10.12
C GLU A 337 19.98 -0.75 10.72
N ILE A 338 18.96 -1.58 10.48
CA ILE A 338 18.96 -2.99 10.93
C ILE A 338 20.10 -3.74 10.25
N GLU A 339 20.21 -3.62 8.93
CA GLU A 339 21.24 -4.28 8.13
C GLU A 339 22.65 -3.85 8.56
N ALA A 340 22.87 -2.54 8.79
CA ALA A 340 24.16 -2.01 9.21
C ALA A 340 24.61 -2.50 10.60
N ARG A 341 23.67 -2.88 11.47
CA ARG A 341 23.95 -3.26 12.88
C ARG A 341 23.91 -4.76 13.12
N GLY A 342 23.48 -5.55 12.13
CA GLY A 342 23.42 -7.01 12.21
C GLY A 342 22.64 -7.52 13.43
N ASN A 343 23.23 -8.44 14.19
CA ASN A 343 22.59 -9.09 15.35
C ASN A 343 22.57 -8.24 16.64
N ASN A 344 23.24 -7.07 16.68
CA ASN A 344 23.29 -6.24 17.88
C ASN A 344 22.08 -5.29 17.96
N LEU A 345 20.92 -5.88 18.24
CA LEU A 345 19.62 -5.19 18.23
C LEU A 345 19.35 -4.35 19.49
N SER A 346 20.20 -4.44 20.52
CA SER A 346 19.98 -3.79 21.83
C SER A 346 19.94 -2.25 21.79
N ALA A 347 20.56 -1.65 20.77
CA ALA A 347 20.56 -0.21 20.51
C ALA A 347 19.81 0.19 19.24
N VAL A 348 19.30 -0.79 18.48
CA VAL A 348 18.65 -0.58 17.17
C VAL A 348 17.37 0.21 17.33
N ASP A 349 16.54 -0.13 18.32
CA ASP A 349 15.25 0.54 18.54
C ASP A 349 15.43 2.05 18.80
N ARG A 350 16.42 2.43 19.62
CA ARG A 350 16.71 3.85 19.92
C ARG A 350 17.23 4.61 18.72
N CYS A 351 18.17 4.03 17.97
CA CYS A 351 18.78 4.70 16.83
C CYS A 351 17.83 4.81 15.64
N ILE A 352 17.03 3.77 15.37
CA ILE A 352 15.98 3.80 14.35
C ILE A 352 14.94 4.85 14.72
N THR A 353 14.42 4.82 15.95
CA THR A 353 13.40 5.78 16.40
C THR A 353 13.91 7.22 16.28
N ALA A 354 15.14 7.50 16.74
CA ALA A 354 15.72 8.84 16.63
C ALA A 354 15.88 9.28 15.16
N ARG A 355 16.39 8.41 14.28
CA ARG A 355 16.54 8.72 12.84
C ARG A 355 15.19 8.91 12.16
N LEU A 356 14.22 8.05 12.42
CA LEU A 356 12.85 8.16 11.87
C LEU A 356 12.19 9.47 12.29
N ASN A 357 12.33 9.87 13.56
CA ASN A 357 11.79 11.13 14.06
C ASN A 357 12.48 12.35 13.46
N LEU A 358 13.81 12.34 13.33
CA LEU A 358 14.56 13.42 12.70
C LEU A 358 14.15 13.61 11.23
N ILE A 359 13.94 12.52 10.51
CA ILE A 359 13.52 12.57 9.09
C ILE A 359 12.06 13.01 8.98
N GLN A 360 11.20 12.57 9.88
CA GLN A 360 9.84 13.11 9.96
C GLN A 360 9.86 14.62 10.23
N LEU A 361 10.71 15.11 11.13
CA LEU A 361 10.87 16.54 11.38
C LEU A 361 11.42 17.28 10.16
N ASP A 362 12.39 16.71 9.44
CA ASP A 362 12.96 17.32 8.24
C ASP A 362 11.96 17.34 7.06
N GLU A 363 11.20 16.27 6.87
CA GLU A 363 10.09 16.23 5.92
C GLU A 363 9.00 17.23 6.32
N MET A 364 8.63 17.33 7.60
CA MET A 364 7.67 18.34 8.07
C MET A 364 8.17 19.78 7.87
N LYS A 365 9.49 20.02 7.91
CA LYS A 365 10.10 21.34 7.65
C LYS A 365 10.17 21.67 6.15
N SER A 366 10.39 20.67 5.31
CA SER A 366 10.50 20.83 3.85
C SER A 366 9.14 20.87 3.16
N TYR A 367 8.11 20.27 3.76
CA TYR A 367 6.73 20.48 3.36
C TYR A 367 6.27 21.86 3.82
N ARG A 368 6.08 22.78 2.85
CA ARG A 368 5.21 23.95 3.06
C ARG A 368 3.79 23.45 3.24
N PHE A 369 3.43 23.04 4.45
CA PHE A 369 2.05 23.15 4.86
C PHE A 369 1.67 24.62 4.65
N GLY A 370 0.74 24.86 3.72
CA GLY A 370 -0.25 25.88 3.97
C GLY A 370 -0.97 25.47 5.23
N PHE A 371 -0.39 25.75 6.39
CA PHE A 371 -1.22 26.16 7.49
C PHE A 371 -1.99 27.35 6.89
N GLN A 372 -3.22 27.13 6.48
CA GLN A 372 -4.22 28.07 6.98
C GLN A 372 -4.15 27.90 8.49
N VAL A 373 -3.21 28.61 9.12
CA VAL A 373 -3.46 29.16 10.43
C VAL A 373 -4.69 29.98 10.14
N VAL A 374 -5.84 29.38 10.40
CA VAL A 374 -7.07 30.12 10.59
C VAL A 374 -6.66 31.28 11.47
N SER A 375 -6.80 32.51 10.95
CA SER A 375 -6.21 33.69 11.57
C SER A 375 -6.63 33.76 13.05
N PRO A 376 -5.87 34.46 13.90
CA PRO A 376 -6.22 34.68 15.30
C PRO A 376 -7.66 35.19 15.52
N ASP A 377 -8.32 35.70 14.48
CA ASP A 377 -9.68 36.24 14.52
C ASP A 377 -10.76 35.18 14.72
N ILE A 378 -10.51 33.89 14.42
CA ILE A 378 -11.50 32.82 14.68
C ILE A 378 -11.53 32.39 16.16
N LEU A 379 -10.49 32.70 16.95
CA LEU A 379 -10.49 32.42 18.39
C LEU A 379 -11.45 33.32 19.19
N GLN A 380 -12.05 34.34 18.57
CA GLN A 380 -13.10 35.15 19.20
C GLN A 380 -14.50 34.54 19.09
N HIS A 381 -14.69 33.50 18.28
CA HIS A 381 -15.98 32.84 18.12
C HIS A 381 -15.84 31.35 18.48
N GLY A 382 -16.51 30.95 19.56
CA GLY A 382 -16.23 29.74 20.33
C GLY A 382 -16.16 28.42 19.57
N CYS A 383 -15.42 27.48 20.18
CA CYS A 383 -15.37 26.03 19.90
C CYS A 383 -15.83 25.59 18.51
N PHE A 384 -14.91 25.63 17.54
CA PHE A 384 -15.03 24.84 16.32
C PHE A 384 -13.96 23.74 16.29
N PRO A 385 -14.30 22.51 15.86
CA PRO A 385 -13.34 21.42 15.75
C PRO A 385 -12.31 21.74 14.66
N VAL A 386 -11.08 22.05 15.07
CA VAL A 386 -9.95 22.18 14.16
C VAL A 386 -9.52 20.77 13.74
N ARG A 387 -9.86 20.36 12.51
CA ARG A 387 -9.36 19.11 11.92
C ARG A 387 -7.92 19.30 11.47
N VAL A 388 -6.96 18.96 12.34
CA VAL A 388 -5.56 18.83 11.96
C VAL A 388 -5.37 17.45 11.32
N LEU A 389 -5.28 17.40 10.00
CA LEU A 389 -4.99 16.18 9.24
C LEU A 389 -3.48 15.97 9.16
N THR A 390 -2.91 15.33 10.18
CA THR A 390 -1.56 14.77 10.11
C THR A 390 -1.64 13.27 9.82
N PRO A 391 -0.91 12.74 8.82
CA PRO A 391 -0.80 11.30 8.67
C PRO A 391 -0.08 10.73 9.90
N LEU A 392 -0.83 10.15 10.82
CA LEU A 392 -0.29 9.31 11.89
C LEU A 392 0.34 8.09 11.23
N CYS A 393 1.67 8.10 11.18
CA CYS A 393 2.46 7.03 10.58
C CYS A 393 2.40 5.80 11.48
N PHE A 394 1.56 4.82 11.13
CA PHE A 394 1.66 3.48 11.70
C PHE A 394 2.70 2.68 10.93
N VAL A 395 3.99 2.90 11.24
CA VAL A 395 5.06 1.94 10.88
C VAL A 395 4.71 0.62 11.54
N GLU A 396 4.43 -0.44 10.77
CA GLU A 396 4.12 -1.82 11.20
C GLU A 396 4.06 -2.00 12.73
N ALA A 397 2.95 -1.59 13.35
CA ALA A 397 2.46 -1.92 14.70
C ALA A 397 3.48 -2.37 15.80
N SER A 398 4.68 -1.81 15.88
CA SER A 398 5.68 -2.21 16.89
C SER A 398 6.84 -1.24 17.13
N MET A 399 7.01 -0.20 16.30
CA MET A 399 8.18 0.69 16.41
C MET A 399 7.92 2.10 16.96
N LEU A 400 6.70 2.42 17.37
CA LEU A 400 6.44 3.72 17.99
C LEU A 400 6.34 3.57 19.51
N LEU A 401 7.22 4.35 20.17
CA LEU A 401 7.32 4.67 21.60
C LEU A 401 8.22 3.77 22.45
N VAL A 402 9.54 4.06 22.57
CA VAL A 402 10.27 4.13 23.88
C VAL A 402 11.70 4.72 23.94
N PRO A 403 12.39 4.90 25.12
CA PRO A 403 13.02 6.15 25.49
C PRO A 403 14.56 6.10 25.42
N VAL A 404 15.17 7.27 25.46
CA VAL A 404 16.61 7.41 25.69
C VAL A 404 16.90 7.06 27.16
N LYS A 405 17.80 6.08 27.41
CA LYS A 405 18.44 5.91 28.71
C LYS A 405 19.84 6.50 28.60
N TRP A 406 20.08 7.59 29.33
CA TRP A 406 21.40 8.22 29.49
C TRP A 406 22.33 7.30 30.30
N VAL A 407 23.56 7.14 29.80
CA VAL A 407 24.73 6.71 30.58
C VAL A 407 25.29 7.95 31.28
N GLN A 408 25.68 7.78 32.55
CA GLN A 408 26.24 8.82 33.41
C GLN A 408 27.49 9.48 32.80
N THR A 409 27.40 10.80 32.68
CA THR A 409 28.42 11.85 32.85
C THR A 409 29.91 11.47 32.86
N GLN A 410 30.68 12.13 31.99
CA GLN A 410 31.85 12.89 32.45
C GLN A 410 31.88 14.32 31.87
N LYS A 411 32.00 15.25 32.83
CA LYS A 411 32.26 16.70 32.88
C LYS A 411 32.57 17.50 31.60
N GLY A 412 31.83 18.61 31.45
CA GLY A 412 32.22 19.84 30.76
C GLY A 412 31.05 20.86 30.74
N PRO A 413 31.24 22.15 31.04
CA PRO A 413 30.14 23.11 31.10
C PRO A 413 29.81 23.61 29.69
N CYS A 414 28.61 23.32 29.19
CA CYS A 414 28.05 23.99 28.02
C CYS A 414 26.67 24.56 28.40
N ASP A 415 26.49 25.84 28.10
CA ASP A 415 25.39 26.73 28.48
C ASP A 415 23.96 26.21 28.18
N PRO A 416 22.95 26.59 29.00
CA PRO A 416 21.57 26.15 28.87
C PRO A 416 20.70 27.17 28.12
N CYS A 417 20.83 27.29 26.79
CA CYS A 417 20.10 28.35 26.07
C CYS A 417 19.42 27.88 24.78
N LEU A 418 18.56 26.85 24.83
CA LEU A 418 17.61 26.60 23.74
C LEU A 418 16.25 26.08 24.29
N PRO A 419 15.17 26.88 24.22
CA PRO A 419 13.83 26.53 24.74
C PRO A 419 13.27 25.20 24.23
N TRP A 420 13.56 24.84 22.97
CA TRP A 420 13.09 23.61 22.33
C TRP A 420 13.65 22.32 22.94
N TRP A 421 14.73 22.39 23.73
CA TRP A 421 15.31 21.21 24.40
C TRP A 421 14.42 20.71 25.55
N ARG A 422 13.75 21.63 26.27
CA ARG A 422 12.79 21.28 27.33
C ARG A 422 11.55 20.57 26.76
N ASP A 423 11.10 20.99 25.58
CA ASP A 423 9.93 20.44 24.89
C ASP A 423 10.16 18.99 24.43
N ILE A 424 11.38 18.70 23.96
CA ILE A 424 11.80 17.34 23.59
C ILE A 424 11.86 16.42 24.83
N CYS A 425 12.33 16.93 25.98
CA CYS A 425 12.37 16.17 27.22
C CYS A 425 10.97 15.84 27.77
N ALA A 426 10.00 16.73 27.63
CA ALA A 426 8.61 16.50 28.04
C ALA A 426 7.92 15.41 27.20
N LEU A 427 8.05 15.48 25.87
CA LEU A 427 7.57 14.47 24.91
C LEU A 427 8.20 13.09 25.13
N ALA A 428 9.50 13.05 25.47
CA ALA A 428 10.20 11.81 25.78
C ALA A 428 9.74 11.15 27.09
N ASN A 429 9.37 11.95 28.10
CA ASN A 429 8.86 11.45 29.38
C ASN A 429 7.42 10.91 29.28
N ALA A 430 6.55 11.57 28.51
CA ALA A 430 5.21 11.06 28.22
C ALA A 430 5.26 9.72 27.44
N SER A 431 6.18 9.60 26.49
CA SER A 431 6.42 8.37 25.72
C SER A 431 6.95 7.21 26.59
N ARG A 432 7.68 7.51 27.67
CA ARG A 432 8.23 6.51 28.61
C ARG A 432 7.17 5.91 29.53
N ALA A 433 6.18 6.72 29.94
CA ALA A 433 5.00 6.24 30.65
C ALA A 433 4.08 5.37 29.75
N LEU A 434 4.17 5.53 28.41
CA LEU A 434 3.47 4.66 27.45
C LEU A 434 3.96 3.21 27.47
N PHE A 435 5.27 2.99 27.40
CA PHE A 435 5.80 1.63 27.22
C PHE A 435 5.85 0.77 28.46
N ASN A 436 6.20 1.33 29.63
CA ASN A 436 6.32 0.54 30.85
C ASN A 436 4.99 -0.12 31.27
N ALA A 437 3.87 0.34 30.72
CA ALA A 437 2.53 -0.18 31.00
C ALA A 437 2.00 -1.18 29.94
N THR A 438 2.67 -1.39 28.79
CA THR A 438 2.11 -2.19 27.68
C THR A 438 2.91 -3.45 27.31
N ARG A 439 2.19 -4.53 26.97
CA ARG A 439 2.68 -5.84 26.47
C ARG A 439 3.37 -5.81 25.08
N ILE A 440 3.97 -4.68 24.69
CA ILE A 440 4.63 -4.45 23.38
C ILE A 440 5.80 -5.42 23.11
N SER A 441 6.46 -5.91 24.17
CA SER A 441 7.51 -6.93 24.09
C SER A 441 7.05 -8.25 23.42
N LEU A 442 5.79 -8.65 23.58
CA LEU A 442 5.24 -9.88 22.97
C LEU A 442 4.92 -9.69 21.48
N ALA A 443 4.38 -8.53 21.10
CA ALA A 443 4.10 -8.18 19.71
C ALA A 443 5.38 -8.13 18.86
N TYR A 444 6.44 -7.56 19.42
CA TYR A 444 7.77 -7.50 18.77
C TYR A 444 8.39 -8.89 18.59
N ARG A 445 8.24 -9.80 19.57
CA ARG A 445 8.70 -11.20 19.45
C ARG A 445 7.97 -11.98 18.35
N ALA A 446 6.66 -11.74 18.18
CA ALA A 446 5.87 -12.38 17.12
C ALA A 446 6.24 -11.86 15.73
N TRP A 447 6.43 -10.55 15.58
CA TRP A 447 6.93 -9.93 14.33
C TRP A 447 8.35 -10.40 13.97
N ARG A 448 9.24 -10.49 14.97
CA ARG A 448 10.60 -11.07 14.81
C ARG A 448 10.54 -12.49 14.24
N GLY A 449 9.62 -13.32 14.72
CA GLY A 449 9.42 -14.68 14.17
C GLY A 449 8.94 -14.67 12.71
N TYR A 450 8.07 -13.73 12.35
CA TYR A 450 7.56 -13.60 10.98
C TYR A 450 8.64 -13.14 9.99
N VAL A 451 9.39 -12.08 10.30
CA VAL A 451 10.44 -11.54 9.41
C VAL A 451 11.57 -12.55 9.22
N LEU A 452 12.02 -13.20 10.29
CA LEU A 452 13.08 -14.22 10.20
C LEU A 452 12.64 -15.45 9.41
N ASN A 453 11.38 -15.87 9.52
CA ASN A 453 10.85 -16.97 8.69
C ASN A 453 10.69 -16.58 7.22
N LYS A 454 10.30 -15.34 6.94
CA LYS A 454 10.19 -14.82 5.56
C LYS A 454 11.55 -14.78 4.87
N GLU A 455 12.58 -14.28 5.57
CA GLU A 455 13.94 -14.23 5.01
C GLU A 455 14.55 -15.63 4.89
N ARG A 456 14.28 -16.53 5.84
CA ARG A 456 14.69 -17.94 5.74
C ARG A 456 14.09 -18.64 4.52
N ARG A 457 12.78 -18.49 4.29
CA ARG A 457 12.10 -19.05 3.10
C ARG A 457 12.65 -18.47 1.80
N ARG A 458 13.01 -17.18 1.80
CA ARG A 458 13.64 -16.53 0.66
C ARG A 458 15.02 -17.11 0.38
N GLN A 459 15.85 -17.28 1.42
CA GLN A 459 17.18 -17.90 1.31
C GLN A 459 17.10 -19.38 0.90
N GLU A 460 16.13 -20.13 1.42
CA GLU A 460 15.86 -21.52 1.03
C GLU A 460 15.43 -21.61 -0.43
N ASN A 461 14.58 -20.69 -0.90
CA ASN A 461 14.17 -20.61 -2.31
C ASN A 461 15.31 -20.19 -3.25
N GLU A 462 16.16 -19.24 -2.82
CA GLU A 462 17.36 -18.83 -3.56
C GLU A 462 18.39 -19.97 -3.60
N ALA A 463 18.57 -20.70 -2.50
CA ALA A 463 19.43 -21.89 -2.43
C ALA A 463 18.89 -23.08 -3.23
N ALA A 464 17.57 -23.27 -3.29
CA ALA A 464 16.94 -24.29 -4.13
C ALA A 464 17.13 -23.98 -5.62
N ARG A 465 16.98 -22.70 -6.02
CA ARG A 465 17.25 -22.24 -7.39
C ARG A 465 18.72 -22.35 -7.79
N ALA A 466 19.64 -22.23 -6.83
CA ALA A 466 21.06 -22.44 -7.08
C ALA A 466 21.45 -23.93 -7.23
N ARG A 467 20.62 -24.87 -6.76
CA ARG A 467 20.90 -26.32 -6.80
C ARG A 467 20.34 -27.05 -8.01
N ASP A 468 19.31 -26.53 -8.69
CA ASP A 468 18.82 -27.07 -9.97
C ASP A 468 18.56 -25.92 -10.97
N PRO A 469 19.46 -25.68 -11.94
CA PRO A 469 19.34 -24.59 -12.91
C PRO A 469 18.41 -24.91 -14.10
N ARG A 470 17.61 -25.98 -14.06
CA ARG A 470 16.72 -26.34 -15.18
C ARG A 470 15.45 -25.47 -15.20
N PRO A 471 14.98 -25.04 -16.39
CA PRO A 471 13.76 -24.25 -16.52
C PRO A 471 12.55 -25.12 -16.14
N PHE A 472 11.69 -24.57 -15.27
CA PHE A 472 10.44 -25.17 -14.83
C PHE A 472 9.46 -25.21 -16.02
N LEU A 473 9.51 -26.28 -16.82
CA LEU A 473 8.43 -26.62 -17.76
C LEU A 473 7.27 -27.20 -16.95
N GLY A 474 6.09 -26.60 -17.11
CA GLY A 474 4.90 -26.87 -16.32
C GLY A 474 4.48 -28.34 -16.31
N LEU A 475 4.18 -28.85 -15.12
CA LEU A 475 3.50 -30.12 -14.94
C LEU A 475 2.00 -29.92 -15.14
N ARG A 476 1.52 -30.56 -16.20
CA ARG A 476 0.14 -30.83 -16.58
C ARG A 476 -0.38 -31.92 -15.64
N GLU A 477 -1.40 -31.64 -14.82
CA GLU A 477 -2.13 -32.70 -14.12
C GLU A 477 -3.07 -33.39 -15.13
N GLN A 478 -2.73 -34.63 -15.48
CA GLN A 478 -3.64 -35.58 -16.13
C GLN A 478 -4.46 -36.27 -15.04
N GLY A 479 -5.76 -36.43 -15.33
CA GLY A 479 -6.75 -37.02 -14.43
C GLY A 479 -6.47 -38.47 -14.07
N LEU A 480 -6.95 -38.84 -12.88
CA LEU A 480 -7.08 -40.20 -12.38
C LEU A 480 -8.58 -40.51 -12.29
N GLU A 481 -9.09 -41.21 -13.30
CA GLU A 481 -10.21 -42.15 -13.17
C GLU A 481 -9.59 -43.55 -13.34
N ASP A 482 -9.65 -44.39 -12.31
CA ASP A 482 -10.57 -45.54 -12.33
C ASP A 482 -10.37 -46.42 -11.10
N SER A 483 -11.51 -46.68 -10.45
CA SER A 483 -11.71 -47.63 -9.36
C SER A 483 -11.80 -49.06 -9.90
N SER A 484 -11.01 -49.96 -9.31
CA SER A 484 -11.05 -51.40 -9.52
C SER A 484 -12.18 -52.07 -8.74
N ASP A 485 -13.04 -52.83 -9.42
CA ASP A 485 -13.81 -53.95 -8.86
C ASP A 485 -13.16 -55.29 -9.27
N PRO A 486 -13.05 -56.29 -8.38
CA PRO A 486 -12.75 -57.67 -8.75
C PRO A 486 -13.98 -58.59 -8.55
N GLU A 487 -14.25 -59.45 -9.55
CA GLU A 487 -14.99 -60.71 -9.38
C GLU A 487 -14.01 -61.89 -9.56
N PRO A 488 -14.35 -63.11 -9.09
CA PRO A 488 -15.43 -63.52 -8.19
C PRO A 488 -14.96 -64.05 -6.83
#